data_AF-J4UKM2-F1
#
_entry.id   AF-J4UKM2-F1
#
_cell.length_a   1.000
_cell.length_b   1.000
_cell.length_c   1.000
_cell.angle_alpha   90.00
_cell.angle_beta   90.00
_cell.angle_gamma   90.00
#
_symmetry.space_group_name_H-M   'P 1'
#
loop_
_entity.id
_entity.type
_entity.pdbx_description
1 polymer ?
#
loop_
_entity_poly.entity_id
_entity_poly.type
_entity_poly.pdbx_seq_one_letter_code
_entity_poly.pdbx_strand_id
1 'polypeptide(L)'
;MIGVKGKLKSRWVLCFIIFFIVLLIYGNHLFKERAKKLEDMRKKESLEFMDDGWKKYRMMLYAGANMEYTDSEGNIRVIETEPVLLDVFDEAINPYILGKTPSLGSFWITEGEETSERIKNFNDNMLHLKIWNNREGRYMTIAENEGLEEFKDINSFEELWAYMNKRNDEGVIYINELDIVGHDRTGRPGKFIYDYGNGESKEISENVISLLYLFRKKYKDKL
;
A
#
# COMPACT_ATOMS: atom_id res chain seq x y z
N MET A 1 -71.44 -23.79 -34.48
CA MET A 1 -70.30 -23.42 -33.62
C MET A 1 -68.99 -23.81 -34.31
N ILE A 2 -68.17 -22.79 -34.60
CA ILE A 2 -66.70 -22.71 -34.54
C ILE A 2 -65.89 -23.84 -35.21
N GLY A 3 -65.23 -23.50 -36.32
CA GLY A 3 -64.21 -24.34 -36.96
C GLY A 3 -63.28 -23.54 -37.85
N VAL A 4 -62.43 -22.68 -37.29
CA VAL A 4 -61.30 -22.07 -38.01
C VAL A 4 -60.00 -22.56 -37.37
N LYS A 5 -59.46 -23.67 -37.87
CA LYS A 5 -58.09 -24.10 -37.55
C LYS A 5 -57.11 -23.15 -38.24
N GLY A 6 -56.64 -22.13 -37.52
CA GLY A 6 -55.62 -21.22 -37.99
C GLY A 6 -54.32 -21.98 -38.30
N LYS A 7 -53.97 -22.13 -39.58
CA LYS A 7 -52.62 -22.52 -39.99
C LYS A 7 -51.69 -21.35 -39.62
N LEU A 8 -50.94 -21.48 -38.52
CA LEU A 8 -49.84 -20.58 -38.22
C LEU A 8 -48.92 -20.58 -39.46
N LYS A 9 -48.82 -19.45 -40.18
CA LYS A 9 -48.04 -19.38 -41.43
C LYS A 9 -46.61 -19.81 -41.12
N SER A 10 -46.11 -20.89 -41.73
CA SER A 10 -44.76 -21.46 -41.49
C SER A 10 -43.63 -20.40 -41.47
N ARG A 11 -43.78 -19.32 -42.23
CA ARG A 11 -42.88 -18.15 -42.22
C ARG A 11 -42.77 -17.46 -40.85
N TRP A 12 -43.85 -17.40 -40.06
CA TRP A 12 -43.84 -16.82 -38.71
C TRP A 12 -43.02 -17.66 -37.73
N VAL A 13 -43.16 -18.99 -37.79
CA VAL A 13 -42.35 -19.90 -36.97
C VAL A 13 -40.87 -19.74 -37.28
N LEU A 14 -40.51 -19.62 -38.56
CA LEU A 14 -39.14 -19.35 -38.99
C LEU A 14 -38.63 -18.00 -38.46
N CYS A 15 -39.43 -16.93 -38.53
CA CYS A 15 -39.06 -15.62 -37.98
C CYS A 15 -38.81 -15.67 -36.47
N PHE A 16 -39.63 -16.39 -35.70
CA PHE A 16 -39.41 -16.56 -34.26
C PHE A 16 -38.10 -17.31 -33.97
N ILE A 17 -37.82 -18.38 -34.69
CA ILE A 17 -36.56 -19.14 -34.54
C ILE A 17 -35.35 -18.25 -34.81
N ILE A 18 -35.37 -17.49 -35.92
CA ILE A 18 -34.29 -16.54 -36.26
C ILE A 18 -34.12 -15.49 -35.16
N PHE A 19 -35.22 -14.94 -34.64
CA PHE A 19 -35.19 -13.96 -33.54
C PHE A 19 -34.52 -14.52 -32.27
N PHE A 20 -34.87 -15.75 -31.87
CA PHE A 20 -34.23 -16.41 -30.73
C PHE A 20 -32.73 -16.68 -30.97
N ILE A 21 -32.34 -17.07 -32.19
CA ILE A 21 -30.92 -17.25 -32.54
C ILE A 21 -30.15 -15.93 -32.42
N VAL A 22 -30.70 -14.83 -32.95
CA VAL A 22 -30.09 -13.49 -32.82
C VAL A 22 -29.97 -13.08 -31.35
N LEU A 23 -30.99 -13.35 -30.52
CA LEU A 23 -30.93 -13.10 -29.08
C LEU A 23 -29.85 -13.94 -28.38
N LEU A 24 -29.67 -15.21 -28.75
CA LEU A 24 -28.62 -16.06 -28.18
C LEU A 24 -27.22 -15.58 -28.57
N ILE A 25 -27.02 -15.18 -29.83
CA ILE A 25 -25.76 -14.62 -30.30
C ILE A 25 -25.45 -13.32 -29.56
N TYR A 26 -26.42 -12.40 -29.51
CA TYR A 26 -26.28 -11.13 -28.81
C TYR A 26 -26.07 -11.32 -27.30
N GLY A 27 -26.83 -12.22 -26.68
CA GLY A 27 -26.68 -12.58 -25.28
C GLY A 27 -25.28 -13.11 -24.99
N ASN A 28 -24.78 -14.06 -25.79
CA ASN A 28 -23.43 -14.60 -25.64
C ASN A 28 -22.34 -13.53 -25.81
N HIS A 29 -22.50 -12.60 -26.75
CA HIS A 29 -21.61 -11.46 -26.90
C HIS A 29 -21.58 -10.60 -25.62
N LEU A 30 -22.76 -10.22 -25.11
CA LEU A 30 -22.89 -9.42 -23.89
C LEU A 30 -22.32 -10.14 -22.65
N PHE A 31 -22.51 -11.45 -22.53
CA PHE A 31 -21.92 -12.25 -21.46
C PHE A 31 -20.40 -12.25 -21.51
N LYS A 32 -19.80 -12.38 -22.70
CA LYS A 32 -18.34 -12.33 -22.87
C LYS A 32 -17.77 -10.97 -22.48
N GLU A 33 -18.41 -9.88 -22.90
CA GLU A 33 -18.00 -8.51 -22.52
C GLU A 33 -18.05 -8.31 -21.00
N ARG A 34 -19.13 -8.76 -20.35
CA ARG A 34 -19.28 -8.67 -18.89
C ARG A 34 -18.25 -9.53 -18.16
N ALA A 35 -17.99 -10.74 -18.63
CA ALA A 35 -17.00 -11.64 -18.05
C ALA A 35 -15.60 -11.01 -18.12
N LYS A 36 -15.22 -10.46 -19.27
CA LYS A 36 -13.93 -9.77 -19.43
C LYS A 36 -13.82 -8.55 -18.51
N LYS A 37 -14.86 -7.71 -18.46
CA LYS A 37 -14.87 -6.54 -17.56
C LYS A 37 -14.74 -6.96 -16.10
N LEU A 38 -15.39 -8.05 -15.69
CA LEU A 38 -15.29 -8.57 -14.33
C LEU A 38 -13.88 -9.08 -14.02
N GLU A 39 -13.26 -9.80 -14.95
CA GLU A 39 -11.87 -10.26 -14.83
C GLU A 39 -10.90 -9.08 -14.67
N ASP A 40 -11.04 -8.05 -15.51
CA ASP A 40 -10.20 -6.85 -15.46
C ASP A 40 -10.37 -6.08 -14.14
N MET A 41 -11.60 -5.96 -13.63
CA MET A 41 -11.87 -5.36 -12.31
C MET A 41 -11.20 -6.16 -11.19
N ARG A 42 -11.34 -7.49 -11.19
CA ARG A 42 -10.75 -8.35 -10.15
C ARG A 42 -9.23 -8.32 -10.16
N LYS A 43 -8.60 -8.26 -11.34
CA LYS A 43 -7.15 -8.08 -11.45
C LYS A 43 -6.71 -6.75 -10.85
N LYS A 44 -7.45 -5.67 -11.13
CA LYS A 44 -7.17 -4.36 -10.54
C LYS A 44 -7.29 -4.40 -9.01
N GLU A 45 -8.36 -4.96 -8.47
CA GLU A 45 -8.56 -5.10 -7.02
C GLU A 45 -7.48 -5.98 -6.37
N SER A 46 -7.00 -6.99 -7.08
CA SER A 46 -5.89 -7.84 -6.61
C SER A 46 -4.58 -7.04 -6.47
N LEU A 47 -4.32 -6.10 -7.39
CA LEU A 47 -3.16 -5.20 -7.28
C LEU A 47 -3.30 -4.23 -6.10
N GLU A 48 -4.49 -3.67 -5.89
CA GLU A 48 -4.78 -2.78 -4.76
C GLU A 48 -4.66 -3.52 -3.42
N PHE A 49 -5.09 -4.78 -3.37
CA PHE A 49 -4.93 -5.66 -2.21
C PHE A 49 -3.45 -5.96 -1.89
N MET A 50 -2.64 -6.22 -2.92
CA MET A 50 -1.20 -6.41 -2.74
C MET A 50 -0.52 -5.14 -2.23
N ASP A 51 -0.84 -3.98 -2.80
CA ASP A 51 -0.29 -2.69 -2.37
C ASP A 51 -0.63 -2.40 -0.90
N ASP A 52 -1.89 -2.63 -0.50
CA ASP A 52 -2.34 -2.46 0.87
C ASP A 52 -1.59 -3.41 1.84
N GLY A 53 -1.46 -4.68 1.47
CA GLY A 53 -0.73 -5.70 2.25
C GLY A 53 0.73 -5.32 2.44
N TRP A 54 1.45 -4.98 1.36
CA TRP A 54 2.85 -4.56 1.44
C TRP A 54 3.08 -3.33 2.28
N LYS A 55 2.20 -2.35 2.18
CA LYS A 55 2.29 -1.11 2.94
C LYS A 55 2.09 -1.33 4.43
N LYS A 56 1.10 -2.15 4.82
CA LYS A 56 0.92 -2.56 6.22
C LYS A 56 2.10 -3.40 6.71
N TYR A 57 2.60 -4.32 5.90
CA TYR A 57 3.77 -5.12 6.24
C TYR A 57 5.02 -4.29 6.50
N ARG A 58 5.27 -3.26 5.68
CA ARG A 58 6.35 -2.28 5.94
C ARG A 58 6.15 -1.56 7.27
N MET A 59 4.95 -1.11 7.57
CA MET A 59 4.64 -0.47 8.86
C MET A 59 4.82 -1.41 10.05
N MET A 60 4.44 -2.69 9.92
CA MET A 60 4.74 -3.73 10.89
C MET A 60 6.25 -3.82 11.15
N LEU A 61 7.06 -3.91 10.09
CA LEU A 61 8.52 -4.00 10.21
C LEU A 61 9.17 -2.77 10.83
N TYR A 62 8.72 -1.57 10.46
CA TYR A 62 9.30 -0.29 10.90
C TYR A 62 8.81 0.11 12.29
N ALA A 63 7.49 0.20 12.47
CA ALA A 63 6.87 0.65 13.71
C ALA A 63 6.68 -0.47 14.73
N GLY A 64 7.07 -1.72 14.44
CA GLY A 64 6.91 -2.83 15.38
C GLY A 64 5.45 -3.10 15.72
N ALA A 65 4.57 -2.80 14.75
CA ALA A 65 3.15 -3.07 14.81
C ALA A 65 2.88 -4.57 14.57
N ASN A 66 1.66 -5.03 14.88
CA ASN A 66 1.18 -6.36 14.53
C ASN A 66 0.36 -6.30 13.25
N MET A 67 0.43 -7.33 12.42
CA MET A 67 -0.33 -7.42 11.18
C MET A 67 -1.12 -8.73 11.12
N GLU A 68 -2.38 -8.62 10.72
CA GLU A 68 -3.29 -9.76 10.56
C GLU A 68 -3.99 -9.69 9.20
N TYR A 69 -4.36 -10.85 8.68
CA TYR A 69 -5.20 -11.00 7.50
C TYR A 69 -6.48 -11.76 7.88
N THR A 70 -7.63 -11.22 7.49
CA THR A 70 -8.92 -11.93 7.58
C THR A 70 -9.35 -12.34 6.18
N ASP A 71 -9.55 -13.63 5.95
CA ASP A 71 -9.97 -14.14 4.64
C ASP A 71 -11.46 -13.92 4.36
N SER A 72 -11.92 -14.36 3.18
CA SER A 72 -13.34 -14.22 2.77
C SER A 72 -14.33 -15.03 3.60
N GLU A 73 -13.85 -16.00 4.38
CA GLU A 73 -14.65 -16.85 5.26
C GLU A 73 -14.62 -16.35 6.72
N GLY A 74 -13.79 -15.36 7.02
CA GLY A 74 -13.61 -14.78 8.35
C GLY A 74 -12.49 -15.42 9.17
N ASN A 75 -11.66 -16.29 8.58
CA ASN A 75 -10.51 -16.86 9.28
C ASN A 75 -9.38 -15.83 9.38
N ILE A 76 -8.71 -15.79 10.52
CA ILE A 76 -7.64 -14.83 10.80
C ILE A 76 -6.28 -15.53 10.73
N ARG A 77 -5.33 -14.91 10.03
CA ARG A 77 -3.92 -15.31 9.95
C ARG A 77 -3.03 -14.16 10.42
N VAL A 78 -2.16 -14.41 11.39
CA VAL A 78 -1.12 -13.46 11.80
C VAL A 78 -0.01 -13.46 10.75
N ILE A 79 0.44 -12.28 10.36
CA ILE A 79 1.50 -12.08 9.37
C ILE A 79 2.74 -11.59 10.10
N GLU A 80 3.76 -12.45 10.22
CA GLU A 80 5.01 -12.10 10.91
C GLU A 80 6.20 -11.95 9.94
N THR A 81 6.10 -12.56 8.76
CA THR A 81 7.19 -12.64 7.79
C THR A 81 6.69 -12.43 6.37
N GLU A 82 7.60 -12.00 5.49
CA GLU A 82 7.30 -11.79 4.07
C GLU A 82 6.80 -13.06 3.38
N PRO A 83 7.38 -14.27 3.59
CA PRO A 83 6.81 -15.49 3.03
C PRO A 83 5.34 -15.72 3.40
N VAL A 84 4.95 -15.45 4.65
CA VAL A 84 3.55 -15.60 5.09
C VAL A 84 2.63 -14.59 4.37
N LEU A 85 3.11 -13.37 4.11
CA LEU A 85 2.38 -12.39 3.31
C LEU A 85 2.21 -12.85 1.85
N LEU A 86 3.28 -13.39 1.25
CA LEU A 86 3.26 -13.90 -0.12
C LEU A 86 2.30 -15.09 -0.27
N ASP A 87 2.30 -16.01 0.71
CA ASP A 87 1.35 -17.12 0.75
C ASP A 87 -0.10 -16.61 0.77
N VAL A 88 -0.41 -15.57 1.55
CA VAL A 88 -1.73 -14.93 1.55
C VAL A 88 -2.10 -14.37 0.17
N PHE A 89 -1.17 -13.71 -0.52
CA PHE A 89 -1.44 -13.22 -1.87
C PHE A 89 -1.77 -14.36 -2.83
N ASP A 90 -0.99 -15.44 -2.83
CA ASP A 90 -1.20 -16.58 -3.73
C ASP A 90 -2.52 -17.31 -3.44
N GLU A 91 -2.85 -17.47 -2.16
CA GLU A 91 -4.07 -18.13 -1.69
C GLU A 91 -5.34 -17.30 -1.94
N ALA A 92 -5.29 -15.97 -1.77
CA ALA A 92 -6.45 -15.11 -1.91
C ALA A 92 -6.73 -14.71 -3.37
N ILE A 93 -5.69 -14.37 -4.14
CA ILE A 93 -5.84 -13.73 -5.46
C ILE A 93 -6.32 -14.73 -6.51
N ASN A 94 -5.74 -15.94 -6.55
CA ASN A 94 -6.06 -16.92 -7.59
C ASN A 94 -7.55 -17.35 -7.55
N PRO A 95 -8.10 -17.77 -6.39
CA PRO A 95 -9.53 -18.09 -6.30
C PRO A 95 -10.42 -16.89 -6.60
N TYR A 96 -10.02 -15.68 -6.20
CA TYR A 96 -10.79 -14.45 -6.42
C TYR A 96 -10.92 -14.10 -7.90
N ILE A 97 -9.81 -14.06 -8.64
CA ILE A 97 -9.80 -13.78 -10.09
C ILE A 97 -10.67 -14.80 -10.84
N LEU A 98 -10.56 -16.09 -10.47
CA LEU A 98 -11.36 -17.18 -11.03
C LEU A 98 -12.84 -17.14 -10.61
N GLY A 99 -13.22 -16.29 -9.66
CA GLY A 99 -14.58 -16.17 -9.14
C GLY A 99 -15.03 -17.30 -8.24
N LYS A 100 -14.10 -18.01 -7.64
CA LYS A 100 -14.35 -19.05 -6.65
C LYS A 100 -14.64 -18.46 -5.26
N THR A 101 -14.08 -17.30 -4.96
CA THR A 101 -14.34 -16.54 -3.73
C THR A 101 -15.02 -15.20 -4.04
N PRO A 102 -15.88 -14.71 -3.12
CA PRO A 102 -16.58 -13.45 -3.31
C PRO A 102 -15.72 -12.21 -3.02
N SER A 103 -14.62 -12.34 -2.27
CA SER A 103 -13.72 -11.25 -1.89
C SER A 103 -12.28 -11.76 -1.67
N LEU A 104 -11.33 -10.81 -1.58
CA LEU A 104 -9.92 -11.06 -1.26
C LEU A 104 -9.64 -11.14 0.25
N GLY A 105 -10.62 -10.82 1.10
CA GLY A 105 -10.38 -10.57 2.52
C GLY A 105 -9.83 -9.17 2.79
N SER A 106 -9.20 -8.97 3.95
CA SER A 106 -8.68 -7.67 4.38
C SER A 106 -7.50 -7.79 5.34
N PHE A 107 -6.54 -6.88 5.21
CA PHE A 107 -5.43 -6.74 6.15
C PHE A 107 -5.73 -5.73 7.25
N TRP A 108 -5.32 -6.06 8.47
CA TRP A 108 -5.39 -5.22 9.66
C TRP A 108 -4.00 -4.98 10.21
N ILE A 109 -3.80 -3.78 10.76
CA ILE A 109 -2.57 -3.42 11.45
C ILE A 109 -2.90 -2.72 12.76
N THR A 110 -2.24 -3.13 13.83
CA THR A 110 -2.48 -2.65 15.20
C THR A 110 -1.15 -2.41 15.91
N GLU A 111 -1.18 -1.65 17.01
CA GLU A 111 0.03 -1.45 17.81
C GLU A 111 0.56 -2.79 18.36
N GLY A 112 1.87 -2.97 18.27
CA GLY A 112 2.60 -4.06 18.88
C GLY A 112 3.37 -3.59 20.12
N GLU A 113 4.09 -4.52 20.75
CA GLU A 113 4.79 -4.27 22.02
C GLU A 113 5.81 -3.14 21.92
N GLU A 114 6.50 -3.04 20.77
CA GLU A 114 7.56 -2.05 20.55
C GLU A 114 7.07 -0.74 19.90
N THR A 115 5.78 -0.62 19.57
CA THR A 115 5.28 0.49 18.76
C THR A 115 5.51 1.85 19.39
N SER A 116 5.20 1.99 20.68
CA SER A 116 5.41 3.26 21.40
C SER A 116 6.89 3.65 21.45
N GLU A 117 7.80 2.71 21.69
CA GLU A 117 9.23 3.01 21.72
C GLU A 117 9.75 3.42 20.33
N ARG A 118 9.34 2.69 19.30
CA ARG A 118 9.76 2.97 17.91
C ARG A 118 9.24 4.32 17.42
N ILE A 119 8.02 4.72 17.78
CA ILE A 119 7.49 6.08 17.48
C ILE A 119 8.33 7.15 18.17
N LYS A 120 8.64 6.99 19.47
CA LYS A 120 9.49 7.95 20.20
C LYS A 120 10.86 8.10 19.54
N ASN A 121 11.46 6.99 19.12
CA ASN A 121 12.75 7.01 18.43
C ASN A 121 12.66 7.65 17.04
N PHE A 122 11.57 7.41 16.31
CA PHE A 122 11.30 8.07 15.04
C PHE A 122 11.17 9.58 15.19
N ASN A 123 10.41 10.06 16.18
CA ASN A 123 10.27 11.48 16.49
C ASN A 123 11.62 12.12 16.81
N ASP A 124 12.38 11.52 17.73
CA ASP A 124 13.73 11.96 18.12
C ASP A 124 14.64 12.11 16.89
N ASN A 125 14.67 11.09 16.04
CA ASN A 125 15.45 11.11 14.82
C ASN A 125 14.97 12.15 13.81
N MET A 126 13.67 12.27 13.56
CA MET A 126 13.12 13.22 12.58
C MET A 126 13.32 14.69 13.01
N LEU A 127 13.31 14.97 14.31
CA LEU A 127 13.54 16.30 14.87
C LEU A 127 15.03 16.70 14.86
N HIS A 128 15.91 15.75 15.17
CA HIS A 128 17.30 16.06 15.50
C HIS A 128 18.31 15.68 14.42
N LEU A 129 18.01 14.69 13.57
CA LEU A 129 18.90 14.38 12.44
C LEU A 129 18.79 15.48 11.38
N LYS A 130 19.96 15.96 10.98
CA LYS A 130 20.10 16.92 9.89
C LYS A 130 21.03 16.38 8.83
N ILE A 131 20.69 16.66 7.58
CA ILE A 131 21.46 16.30 6.40
C ILE A 131 22.08 17.54 5.78
N TRP A 132 23.34 17.44 5.37
CA TRP A 132 24.00 18.49 4.61
C TRP A 132 23.40 18.59 3.22
N ASN A 133 22.75 19.72 2.92
CA ASN A 133 22.23 19.99 1.59
C ASN A 133 23.26 20.82 0.80
N ASN A 134 23.80 20.23 -0.28
CA ASN A 134 24.81 20.87 -1.11
C ASN A 134 24.31 22.12 -1.86
N ARG A 135 23.02 22.15 -2.20
CA ARG A 135 22.40 23.26 -2.95
C ARG A 135 22.19 24.48 -2.07
N GLU A 136 21.70 24.25 -0.85
CA GLU A 136 21.44 25.31 0.13
C GLU A 136 22.69 25.70 0.94
N GLY A 137 23.74 24.86 0.92
CA GLY A 137 24.99 25.11 1.64
C GLY A 137 24.84 25.11 3.16
N ARG A 138 23.87 24.35 3.68
CA ARG A 138 23.57 24.24 5.12
C ARG A 138 23.03 22.86 5.47
N TYR A 139 23.03 22.56 6.77
CA TYR A 139 22.27 21.43 7.32
C TYR A 139 20.76 21.74 7.30
N MET A 140 19.97 20.78 6.87
CA MET A 140 18.50 20.82 6.80
C MET A 140 17.93 19.64 7.58
N THR A 141 16.70 19.76 8.07
CA THR A 141 16.02 18.59 8.66
C THR A 141 15.75 17.54 7.58
N ILE A 142 15.48 16.29 7.98
CA ILE A 142 15.07 15.24 7.04
C ILE A 142 13.82 15.69 6.27
N ALA A 143 12.81 16.20 6.98
CA ALA A 143 11.56 16.64 6.37
C ALA A 143 11.78 17.74 5.32
N GLU A 144 12.57 18.77 5.63
CA GLU A 144 12.88 19.83 4.66
C GLU A 144 13.62 19.28 3.43
N ASN A 145 14.59 18.38 3.63
CA ASN A 145 15.40 17.84 2.54
C ASN A 145 14.61 16.92 1.60
N GLU A 146 13.72 16.09 2.15
CA GLU A 146 12.88 15.15 1.40
C GLU A 146 11.57 15.79 0.89
N GLY A 147 11.40 17.11 1.04
CA GLY A 147 10.23 17.83 0.54
C GLY A 147 8.92 17.47 1.28
N LEU A 148 9.03 17.12 2.56
CA LEU A 148 7.89 16.85 3.44
C LEU A 148 7.44 18.15 4.13
N GLU A 149 6.24 18.14 4.71
CA GLU A 149 5.83 19.19 5.64
C GLU A 149 6.75 19.25 6.87
N GLU A 150 6.81 20.42 7.52
CA GLU A 150 7.55 20.58 8.78
C GLU A 150 7.13 19.50 9.80
N PHE A 151 8.12 18.72 10.22
CA PHE A 151 7.88 17.57 11.09
C PHE A 151 7.38 18.02 12.48
N LYS A 152 6.40 17.29 13.00
CA LYS A 152 5.87 17.46 14.36
C LYS A 152 5.82 16.10 15.03
N ASP A 153 5.96 16.10 16.35
CA ASP A 153 5.87 14.88 17.14
C ASP A 153 4.59 14.11 16.85
N ILE A 154 4.76 12.81 16.59
CA ILE A 154 3.70 11.85 16.39
C ILE A 154 3.40 11.18 17.73
N ASN A 155 2.14 11.24 18.16
CA ASN A 155 1.72 10.82 19.50
C ASN A 155 0.93 9.51 19.53
N SER A 156 0.54 8.99 18.36
CA SER A 156 -0.15 7.70 18.23
C SER A 156 0.21 6.97 16.95
N PHE A 157 -0.10 5.68 16.88
CA PHE A 157 0.07 4.90 15.66
C PHE A 157 -0.82 5.39 14.50
N GLU A 158 -2.02 5.90 14.78
CA GLU A 158 -2.90 6.48 13.77
C GLU A 158 -2.30 7.76 13.16
N GLU A 159 -1.71 8.62 13.99
CA GLU A 159 -0.97 9.80 13.51
C GLU A 159 0.22 9.38 12.65
N LEU A 160 0.96 8.34 13.07
CA LEU A 160 2.05 7.79 12.27
C LEU A 160 1.59 7.27 10.92
N TRP A 161 0.51 6.46 10.94
CA TRP A 161 -0.08 5.91 9.74
C TRP A 161 -0.52 7.03 8.80
N ALA A 162 -1.22 8.04 9.31
CA ALA A 162 -1.63 9.20 8.53
C ALA A 162 -0.42 9.95 7.93
N TYR A 163 0.62 10.20 8.73
CA TYR A 163 1.84 10.86 8.28
C TYR A 163 2.53 10.10 7.15
N MET A 164 2.75 8.78 7.30
CA MET A 164 3.37 7.92 6.27
C MET A 164 2.57 7.84 4.96
N ASN A 165 1.28 8.17 5.04
CA ASN A 165 0.33 8.16 3.93
C ASN A 165 0.17 9.51 3.22
N LYS A 166 0.74 10.58 3.76
CA LYS A 166 0.75 11.89 3.09
C LYS A 166 1.56 11.82 1.80
N ARG A 167 1.27 12.76 0.91
CA ARG A 167 2.00 12.96 -0.34
C ARG A 167 2.68 14.31 -0.31
N ASN A 168 3.89 14.39 -0.86
CA ASN A 168 4.54 15.67 -1.12
C ASN A 168 3.95 16.34 -2.37
N ASP A 169 4.48 17.52 -2.71
CA ASP A 169 4.03 18.30 -3.87
C ASP A 169 4.29 17.57 -5.22
N GLU A 170 5.21 16.60 -5.24
CA GLU A 170 5.48 15.73 -6.39
C GLU A 170 4.51 14.52 -6.46
N GLY A 171 3.62 14.38 -5.47
CA GLY A 171 2.65 13.30 -5.39
C GLY A 171 3.21 11.97 -4.89
N VAL A 172 4.44 11.93 -4.39
CA VAL A 172 5.08 10.73 -3.82
C VAL A 172 4.69 10.59 -2.35
N ILE A 173 4.40 9.36 -1.92
CA ILE A 173 4.00 9.08 -0.53
C ILE A 173 5.21 9.17 0.41
N TYR A 174 5.00 9.71 1.61
CA TYR A 174 6.08 9.98 2.58
C TYR A 174 6.87 8.73 2.97
N ILE A 175 6.20 7.58 3.13
CA ILE A 175 6.91 6.32 3.41
C ILE A 175 7.92 5.93 2.32
N ASN A 176 7.69 6.34 1.07
CA ASN A 176 8.62 6.07 -0.02
C ASN A 176 9.74 7.11 -0.08
N GLU A 177 9.45 8.39 0.19
CA GLU A 177 10.50 9.42 0.29
C GLU A 177 11.47 9.12 1.44
N LEU A 178 10.94 8.65 2.57
CA LEU A 178 11.74 8.31 3.74
C LEU A 178 12.42 6.92 3.65
N ASP A 179 12.10 6.11 2.64
CA ASP A 179 12.63 4.74 2.52
C ASP A 179 14.16 4.74 2.58
N ILE A 180 14.78 5.72 1.91
CA ILE A 180 16.23 5.96 1.91
C ILE A 180 16.52 7.47 1.95
N VAL A 181 16.93 7.97 3.12
CA VAL A 181 17.39 9.36 3.31
C VAL A 181 18.90 9.44 3.06
N GLY A 182 19.36 10.47 2.35
CA GLY A 182 20.81 10.69 2.12
C GLY A 182 21.28 10.55 0.67
N HIS A 183 20.39 10.17 -0.25
CA HIS A 183 20.69 10.16 -1.67
C HIS A 183 20.07 11.39 -2.35
N ASP A 184 20.84 12.47 -2.49
CA ASP A 184 20.45 13.66 -3.28
C ASP A 184 20.41 13.40 -4.81
N ARG A 185 20.36 12.12 -5.22
CA ARG A 185 20.49 11.63 -6.61
C ARG A 185 21.77 12.09 -7.33
N THR A 186 22.71 12.74 -6.65
CA THR A 186 24.00 13.16 -7.22
C THR A 186 25.09 12.09 -7.11
N GLY A 187 24.80 10.97 -6.45
CA GLY A 187 25.75 9.89 -6.21
C GLY A 187 26.80 10.22 -5.14
N ARG A 188 26.64 11.34 -4.42
CA ARG A 188 27.50 11.71 -3.30
C ARG A 188 26.95 11.14 -2.00
N PRO A 189 27.83 10.69 -1.08
CA PRO A 189 27.41 10.29 0.25
C PRO A 189 26.78 11.48 0.98
N GLY A 190 25.61 11.27 1.60
CA GLY A 190 25.02 12.23 2.53
C GLY A 190 25.95 12.45 3.72
N LYS A 191 25.91 13.66 4.30
CA LYS A 191 26.57 13.94 5.57
C LYS A 191 25.51 14.26 6.59
N PHE A 192 25.57 13.57 7.73
CA PHE A 192 24.56 13.70 8.76
C PHE A 192 25.17 14.23 10.04
N ILE A 193 24.40 15.05 10.73
CA ILE A 193 24.64 15.39 12.12
C ILE A 193 23.39 15.08 12.95
N TYR A 194 23.59 14.83 14.23
CA TYR A 194 22.56 14.91 15.25
C TYR A 194 22.70 16.26 15.96
N ASP A 195 21.67 17.10 15.90
CA ASP A 195 21.63 18.41 16.56
C ASP A 195 20.87 18.31 17.88
N TYR A 196 21.55 18.53 19.01
CA TYR A 196 20.94 18.43 20.33
C TYR A 196 20.04 19.63 20.69
N GLY A 197 20.03 20.69 19.87
CA GLY A 197 19.22 21.89 20.10
C GLY A 197 19.77 22.85 21.16
N ASN A 198 20.88 22.49 21.82
CA ASN A 198 21.60 23.32 22.80
C ASN A 198 22.84 24.01 22.19
N GLY A 199 23.00 23.95 20.86
CA GLY A 199 24.18 24.44 20.14
C GLY A 199 25.28 23.39 19.95
N GLU A 200 25.16 22.22 20.58
CA GLU A 200 26.03 21.07 20.35
C GLU A 200 25.45 20.20 19.23
N SER A 201 26.35 19.62 18.44
CA SER A 201 25.98 18.65 17.41
C SER A 201 27.02 17.55 17.33
N LYS A 202 26.59 16.40 16.83
CA LYS A 202 27.44 15.22 16.64
C LYS A 202 27.41 14.76 15.20
N GLU A 203 28.56 14.50 14.60
CA GLU A 203 28.64 13.84 13.30
C GLU A 203 28.15 12.39 13.38
N ILE A 204 27.38 12.00 12.35
CA ILE A 204 26.86 10.65 12.19
C ILE A 204 27.66 9.96 11.08
N SER A 205 28.22 8.79 11.38
CA SER A 205 29.10 8.05 10.47
C SER A 205 28.38 7.47 9.25
N GLU A 206 27.06 7.32 9.33
CA GLU A 206 26.25 6.82 8.23
C GLU A 206 26.00 7.91 7.19
N ASN A 207 26.25 7.57 5.92
CA ASN A 207 26.01 8.47 4.80
C ASN A 207 24.63 8.29 4.14
N VAL A 208 23.90 7.27 4.59
CA VAL A 208 22.55 6.92 4.15
C VAL A 208 21.82 6.35 5.35
N ILE A 209 20.58 6.76 5.56
CA ILE A 209 19.73 6.30 6.66
C ILE A 209 18.42 5.78 6.06
N SER A 210 18.19 4.46 6.17
CA SER A 210 16.92 3.85 5.79
C SER A 210 15.80 4.21 6.77
N LEU A 211 14.55 4.19 6.33
CA LEU A 211 13.37 4.36 7.20
C LEU A 211 13.40 3.43 8.42
N LEU A 212 13.78 2.17 8.23
CA LEU A 212 13.93 1.19 9.31
C LEU A 212 14.82 1.70 10.46
N TYR A 213 15.90 2.41 10.13
CA TYR A 213 16.83 2.95 11.12
C TYR A 213 16.36 4.24 11.77
N LEU A 214 15.49 5.01 11.11
CA LEU A 214 14.79 6.11 11.79
C LEU A 214 13.93 5.58 12.94
N PHE A 215 13.36 4.38 12.82
CA PHE A 215 12.58 3.77 13.91
C PHE A 215 13.41 3.00 14.94
N ARG A 216 14.49 2.33 14.53
CA ARG A 216 15.18 1.37 15.42
C ARG A 216 16.43 1.91 16.10
N LYS A 217 17.08 2.92 15.53
CA LYS A 217 18.39 3.36 15.99
C LYS A 217 18.31 4.68 16.74
N LYS A 218 18.86 4.69 17.96
CA LYS A 218 19.01 5.88 18.81
C LYS A 218 20.28 6.62 18.40
N TYR A 219 20.17 7.58 17.47
CA TYR A 219 21.35 8.29 16.96
C TYR A 219 22.00 9.22 18.00
N LYS A 220 21.21 9.70 18.97
CA LYS A 220 21.69 10.53 20.08
C LYS A 220 22.73 9.86 20.98
N ASP A 221 22.66 8.53 21.12
CA ASP A 221 23.41 7.73 22.09
C ASP A 221 24.70 7.13 21.52
N LYS A 222 24.85 7.06 20.20
CA LYS A 222 26.10 6.56 19.62
C LYS A 222 27.22 7.53 19.95
N LEU A 223 28.39 7.03 20.33
CA LEU A 223 29.68 7.76 20.36
C LEU A 223 30.34 7.66 18.99
#